data_AF-A0A8U0HR13-F1
#
_entry.id   AF-A0A8U0HR13-F1
#
_cell.length_a   1.000
_cell.length_b   1.000
_cell.length_c   1.000
_cell.angle_alpha   90.00
_cell.angle_beta   90.00
_cell.angle_gamma   90.00
#
_symmetry.space_group_name_H-M   'P 1'
#
loop_
_entity.id
_entity.type
_entity.pdbx_description
1 polymer ?
#
loop_
_entity_poly.entity_id
_entity_poly.type
_entity_poly.pdbx_seq_one_letter_code
_entity_poly.pdbx_strand_id
1 'polypeptide(L)'
;MKNVDDLIESAAELAQQGLSKGEIADELNVSRETASWLVERSGTGAPATTTPTEPAGGPHDIHVDWSALGRDSNRLYHAGAAMADLLEKQGEEVDLTIGIEKAGAPLATAVARELDTDLGTYAPSKHQWEEGDIEDLGGTFSRNFAQIRDRECYVVDDTITSGTTMGETVEAIREQGGEPVACVVLVDKQGVEDVEGVPVHSLINVVRVGNDE
;
A
#
# COMPACT_ATOMS: atom_id res chain seq x y z
N MET A 1 7.09 -1.14 -20.59
CA MET A 1 7.44 -2.01 -19.45
C MET A 1 8.61 -1.32 -18.79
N LYS A 2 8.42 -0.83 -17.57
CA LYS A 2 9.50 -0.14 -16.86
C LYS A 2 10.61 -1.14 -16.55
N ASN A 3 11.84 -0.83 -16.93
CA ASN A 3 13.01 -1.63 -16.55
C ASN A 3 13.64 -1.05 -15.27
N VAL A 4 14.74 -1.65 -14.80
CA VAL A 4 15.43 -1.18 -13.59
C VAL A 4 15.98 0.24 -13.77
N ASP A 5 16.44 0.60 -14.97
CA ASP A 5 16.95 1.95 -15.25
C ASP A 5 15.83 3.01 -15.15
N ASP A 6 14.63 2.70 -15.67
CA ASP A 6 13.44 3.55 -15.55
C ASP A 6 13.02 3.73 -14.07
N LEU A 7 13.19 2.69 -13.24
CA LEU A 7 12.92 2.77 -11.79
C LEU A 7 13.96 3.61 -11.05
N ILE A 8 15.24 3.54 -11.45
CA ILE A 8 16.30 4.39 -10.89
C ILE A 8 16.04 5.86 -11.21
N GLU A 9 15.67 6.17 -12.46
CA GLU A 9 15.32 7.54 -12.87
C GLU A 9 14.10 8.05 -12.10
N SER A 10 13.03 7.25 -12.04
CA SER A 10 11.81 7.62 -11.30
C SER A 10 12.09 7.85 -9.80
N ALA A 11 12.90 6.98 -9.17
CA ALA A 11 13.28 7.14 -7.76
C ALA A 11 14.09 8.43 -7.53
N ALA A 12 14.98 8.78 -8.48
CA ALA A 12 15.77 10.01 -8.42
C ALA A 12 14.90 11.26 -8.53
N GLU A 13 13.89 11.25 -9.41
CA GLU A 13 12.95 12.36 -9.57
C GLU A 13 12.10 12.56 -8.31
N LEU A 14 11.56 11.47 -7.74
CA LEU A 14 10.75 11.53 -6.52
C LEU A 14 11.58 12.00 -5.31
N ALA A 15 12.82 11.54 -5.18
CA ALA A 15 13.73 12.00 -4.13
C ALA A 15 14.05 13.50 -4.26
N GLN A 16 14.24 14.00 -5.49
CA GLN A 16 14.44 15.44 -5.75
C GLN A 16 13.20 16.29 -5.41
N GLN A 17 12.00 15.69 -5.45
CA GLN A 17 10.76 16.32 -5.01
C GLN A 17 10.59 16.31 -3.48
N GLY A 18 11.54 15.73 -2.74
CA GLY A 18 11.55 15.68 -1.28
C GLY A 18 10.76 14.51 -0.68
N LEU A 19 10.39 13.52 -1.49
CA LEU A 19 9.70 12.33 -0.97
C LEU A 19 10.66 11.46 -0.16
N SER A 20 10.17 10.92 0.96
CA SER A 20 10.92 9.98 1.78
C SER A 20 11.07 8.63 1.08
N LYS A 21 12.04 7.82 1.51
CA LYS A 21 12.25 6.45 1.00
C LYS A 21 11.00 5.56 1.11
N GLY A 22 10.16 5.80 2.12
CA GLY A 22 8.87 5.12 2.29
C GLY A 22 7.88 5.51 1.19
N GLU A 23 7.68 6.81 0.97
CA GLU A 23 6.78 7.31 -0.08
C GLU A 23 7.23 6.87 -1.47
N ILE A 24 8.54 6.87 -1.73
CA ILE A 24 9.09 6.37 -3.00
C ILE A 24 8.79 4.87 -3.18
N ALA A 25 8.87 4.08 -2.11
CA ALA A 25 8.56 2.64 -2.17
C ALA A 25 7.10 2.41 -2.58
N ASP A 26 6.19 3.19 -2.00
CA ASP A 26 4.75 3.10 -2.28
C ASP A 26 4.43 3.58 -3.71
N GLU A 27 4.97 4.73 -4.14
CA GLU A 27 4.75 5.27 -5.49
C GLU A 27 5.35 4.39 -6.60
N LEU A 28 6.46 3.70 -6.31
CA LEU A 28 7.10 2.78 -7.25
C LEU A 28 6.66 1.33 -7.06
N ASN A 29 5.79 1.01 -6.11
CA ASN A 29 5.35 -0.35 -5.80
C ASN A 29 6.52 -1.35 -5.67
N VAL A 30 7.48 -0.99 -4.84
CA VAL A 30 8.66 -1.80 -4.49
C VAL A 30 8.85 -1.81 -2.97
N SER A 31 9.68 -2.70 -2.46
CA SER A 31 10.04 -2.74 -1.05
C SER A 31 10.86 -1.50 -0.67
N ARG A 32 10.84 -1.12 0.61
CA ARG A 32 11.63 0.00 1.13
C ARG A 32 13.14 -0.17 0.94
N GLU A 33 13.60 -1.40 1.04
CA GLU A 33 14.98 -1.76 0.74
C GLU A 33 15.29 -1.48 -0.73
N THR A 34 14.39 -1.86 -1.63
CA THR A 34 14.52 -1.59 -3.07
C THR A 34 14.48 -0.11 -3.38
N ALA A 35 13.56 0.66 -2.78
CA ALA A 35 13.52 2.11 -2.94
C ALA A 35 14.81 2.78 -2.45
N SER A 36 15.34 2.34 -1.30
CA SER A 36 16.63 2.83 -0.78
C SER A 36 17.77 2.56 -1.76
N TRP A 37 17.84 1.33 -2.28
CA TRP A 37 18.83 0.90 -3.25
C TRP A 37 18.73 1.68 -4.57
N LEU A 38 17.52 1.96 -5.06
CA LEU A 38 17.29 2.76 -6.27
C LEU A 38 17.80 4.20 -6.11
N VAL A 39 17.50 4.85 -4.98
CA VAL A 39 17.93 6.23 -4.66
C VAL A 39 19.45 6.33 -4.43
N GLU A 40 20.05 5.31 -3.84
CA GLU A 40 21.52 5.26 -3.66
C GLU A 40 22.23 5.09 -5.01
N ARG A 41 21.65 4.29 -5.91
CA ARG A 41 22.20 4.04 -7.24
C ARG A 41 22.03 5.21 -8.21
N SER A 42 21.01 6.04 -8.04
CA SER A 42 20.85 7.28 -8.83
C SER A 42 21.86 8.37 -8.47
N GLY A 43 22.59 8.23 -7.34
CA GLY A 43 23.55 9.21 -6.86
C GLY A 43 22.90 10.47 -6.28
N THR A 44 21.59 10.47 -6.01
CA THR A 44 20.85 11.59 -5.42
C THR A 44 20.71 11.51 -3.89
N GLY A 45 21.25 10.46 -3.26
CA GLY A 45 21.31 10.33 -1.79
C GLY A 45 22.45 11.13 -1.14
N ALA A 46 22.29 11.48 0.15
CA ALA A 46 23.37 12.05 0.95
C ALA A 46 24.61 11.12 0.95
N PRO A 47 25.85 11.65 0.97
CA PRO A 47 27.05 10.83 0.79
C PRO A 47 27.25 9.91 2.00
N ALA A 48 26.96 8.62 1.84
CA ALA A 48 27.38 7.60 2.78
C ALA A 48 28.90 7.37 2.65
N THR A 49 29.63 7.56 3.74
CA THR A 49 31.11 7.47 3.83
C THR A 49 31.64 6.03 3.83
N THR A 50 31.08 5.15 3.00
CA THR A 50 31.53 3.76 2.90
C THR A 50 31.65 3.36 1.44
N THR A 51 32.85 2.90 1.08
CA THR A 51 33.19 2.29 -0.20
C THR A 51 32.13 1.25 -0.59
N PRO A 52 31.46 1.36 -1.76
CA PRO A 52 30.48 0.38 -2.17
C PRO A 52 31.20 -0.93 -2.49
N THR A 53 31.08 -1.90 -1.60
CA THR A 53 31.29 -3.30 -1.98
C THR A 53 30.04 -3.67 -2.75
N GLU A 54 30.11 -3.77 -4.09
CA GLU A 54 28.99 -4.24 -4.91
C GLU A 54 28.54 -5.61 -4.39
N PRO A 55 27.33 -5.73 -3.80
CA PRO A 55 26.74 -7.04 -3.65
C PRO A 55 26.43 -7.56 -5.05
N ALA A 56 26.86 -8.77 -5.37
CA ALA A 56 26.47 -9.45 -6.59
C ALA A 56 24.98 -9.80 -6.51
N GLY A 57 24.12 -8.85 -6.88
CA GLY A 57 22.67 -9.01 -6.90
C GLY A 57 21.94 -7.77 -6.38
N GLY A 58 20.98 -7.25 -7.16
CA GLY A 58 20.02 -6.27 -6.63
C GLY A 58 19.07 -6.93 -5.61
N PRO A 59 18.28 -6.13 -4.89
CA PRO A 59 17.33 -6.64 -3.91
C PRO A 59 16.36 -7.65 -4.54
N HIS A 60 16.06 -8.71 -3.81
CA HIS A 60 15.07 -9.70 -4.22
C HIS A 60 13.67 -9.14 -3.96
N ASP A 61 13.19 -8.31 -4.89
CA ASP A 61 11.85 -7.71 -4.88
C ASP A 61 11.15 -7.82 -6.24
N ILE A 62 9.82 -7.75 -6.24
CA ILE A 62 8.99 -7.78 -7.45
C ILE A 62 8.27 -6.45 -7.59
N HIS A 63 8.59 -5.70 -8.64
CA HIS A 63 7.83 -4.52 -9.02
C HIS A 63 6.52 -4.91 -9.70
N VAL A 64 5.41 -4.27 -9.30
CA VAL A 64 4.09 -4.50 -9.88
C VAL A 64 3.63 -3.22 -10.59
N ASP A 65 3.70 -3.23 -11.92
CA ASP A 65 3.16 -2.16 -12.76
C ASP A 65 1.69 -2.45 -13.09
N TRP A 66 0.79 -1.86 -12.30
CA TRP A 66 -0.66 -1.90 -12.54
C TRP A 66 -1.20 -0.61 -13.18
N SER A 67 -0.33 0.28 -13.66
CA SER A 67 -0.71 1.59 -14.21
C SER A 67 -1.69 1.49 -15.37
N ALA A 68 -1.63 0.40 -16.13
CA ALA A 68 -2.59 0.11 -17.18
C ALA A 68 -4.03 0.03 -16.64
N LEU A 69 -4.23 -0.55 -15.46
CA LEU A 69 -5.53 -0.66 -14.81
C LEU A 69 -5.91 0.67 -14.13
N GLY A 70 -4.97 1.27 -13.37
CA GLY A 70 -5.25 2.48 -12.58
C GLY A 70 -5.50 3.76 -13.38
N ARG A 71 -4.91 3.91 -14.57
CA ARG A 71 -5.05 5.13 -15.37
C ARG A 71 -6.40 5.29 -16.08
N ASP A 72 -7.27 4.28 -16.01
CA ASP A 72 -8.49 4.19 -16.81
C ASP A 72 -9.67 3.86 -15.91
N SER A 73 -10.65 4.77 -15.89
CA SER A 73 -11.78 4.69 -14.97
C SER A 73 -12.61 3.42 -15.14
N ASN A 74 -12.75 2.91 -16.37
CA ASN A 74 -13.54 1.70 -16.60
C ASN A 74 -12.82 0.44 -16.11
N ARG A 75 -11.51 0.36 -16.31
CA ARG A 75 -10.69 -0.76 -15.79
C ARG A 75 -10.58 -0.72 -14.27
N LEU A 76 -10.36 0.47 -13.70
CA LEU A 76 -10.36 0.66 -12.25
C LEU A 76 -11.70 0.24 -11.63
N TYR A 77 -12.82 0.63 -12.25
CA TYR A 77 -14.16 0.23 -11.83
C TYR A 77 -14.33 -1.29 -11.79
N HIS A 78 -13.98 -1.99 -12.88
CA HIS A 78 -14.11 -3.45 -12.92
C HIS A 78 -13.20 -4.17 -11.93
N ALA A 79 -12.01 -3.61 -11.65
CA ALA A 79 -11.14 -4.14 -10.60
C ALA A 79 -11.78 -3.97 -9.22
N GLY A 80 -12.31 -2.78 -8.92
CA GLY A 80 -13.03 -2.52 -7.68
C GLY A 80 -14.26 -3.42 -7.51
N ALA A 81 -15.03 -3.66 -8.57
CA ALA A 81 -16.16 -4.59 -8.53
C ALA A 81 -15.74 -6.04 -8.25
N ALA A 82 -14.61 -6.48 -8.82
CA ALA A 82 -14.06 -7.80 -8.50
C ALA A 82 -13.54 -7.88 -7.06
N MET A 83 -12.95 -6.79 -6.53
CA MET A 83 -12.54 -6.70 -5.12
C MET A 83 -13.75 -6.72 -4.19
N ALA A 84 -14.86 -6.06 -4.56
CA ALA A 84 -16.10 -6.08 -3.82
C ALA A 84 -16.71 -7.50 -3.71
N ASP A 85 -16.69 -8.29 -4.78
CA ASP A 85 -17.17 -9.70 -4.76
C ASP A 85 -16.40 -10.59 -3.76
N LEU A 86 -15.12 -10.29 -3.51
CA LEU A 86 -14.32 -10.97 -2.48
C LEU A 86 -14.80 -10.62 -1.07
N LEU A 87 -15.24 -9.38 -0.86
CA LEU A 87 -15.66 -8.86 0.43
C LEU A 87 -17.12 -9.18 0.78
N GLU A 88 -18.03 -9.26 -0.21
CA GLU A 88 -19.47 -9.47 -0.02
C GLU A 88 -19.80 -10.69 0.86
N LYS A 89 -18.90 -11.68 0.90
CA LYS A 89 -19.05 -12.92 1.68
C LYS A 89 -18.61 -12.80 3.15
N GLN A 90 -18.03 -11.67 3.55
CA GLN A 90 -17.39 -11.50 4.87
C GLN A 90 -18.24 -10.75 5.89
N GLY A 91 -19.28 -10.02 5.47
CA GLY A 91 -20.19 -9.35 6.40
C GLY A 91 -21.35 -8.65 5.70
N GLU A 92 -22.58 -9.06 6.01
CA GLU A 92 -23.80 -8.52 5.38
C GLU A 92 -24.19 -7.13 5.91
N GLU A 93 -23.62 -6.68 7.03
CA GLU A 93 -23.96 -5.42 7.71
C GLU A 93 -22.83 -4.37 7.67
N VAL A 94 -21.73 -4.65 6.96
CA VAL A 94 -20.61 -3.70 6.86
C VAL A 94 -21.03 -2.50 6.04
N ASP A 95 -20.90 -1.31 6.63
CA ASP A 95 -21.44 -0.07 6.07
C ASP A 95 -20.37 1.03 5.87
N LEU A 96 -19.09 0.68 6.02
CA LEU A 96 -17.95 1.57 5.81
C LEU A 96 -16.82 0.88 5.05
N THR A 97 -16.24 1.56 4.06
CA THR A 97 -15.03 1.15 3.37
C THR A 97 -13.94 2.20 3.60
N ILE A 98 -12.78 1.79 4.11
CA ILE A 98 -11.60 2.62 4.32
C ILE A 98 -10.59 2.37 3.20
N GLY A 99 -10.29 3.40 2.41
CA GLY A 99 -9.20 3.35 1.44
C GLY A 99 -7.89 3.83 2.05
N ILE A 100 -6.83 3.03 1.92
CA ILE A 100 -5.48 3.45 2.26
C ILE A 100 -4.98 4.41 1.18
N GLU A 101 -4.55 5.60 1.59
CA GLU A 101 -4.02 6.60 0.68
C GLU A 101 -2.57 6.28 0.30
N LYS A 102 -2.16 6.59 -0.93
CA LYS A 102 -2.94 7.32 -1.96
C LYS A 102 -3.65 6.39 -2.94
N ALA A 103 -2.98 5.30 -3.33
CA ALA A 103 -3.38 4.43 -4.42
C ALA A 103 -4.61 3.57 -4.13
N GLY A 104 -4.83 3.19 -2.86
CA GLY A 104 -6.01 2.45 -2.42
C GLY A 104 -7.30 3.28 -2.47
N ALA A 105 -7.24 4.60 -2.28
CA ALA A 105 -8.45 5.44 -2.21
C ALA A 105 -9.35 5.41 -3.48
N PRO A 106 -8.80 5.47 -4.72
CA PRO A 106 -9.60 5.27 -5.92
C PRO A 106 -10.26 3.88 -6.03
N LEU A 107 -9.56 2.82 -5.61
CA LEU A 107 -10.11 1.46 -5.57
C LEU A 107 -11.21 1.35 -4.52
N ALA A 108 -10.98 1.89 -3.33
CA ALA A 108 -11.95 1.96 -2.23
C ALA A 108 -13.22 2.71 -2.65
N THR A 109 -13.10 3.77 -3.45
CA THR A 109 -14.25 4.49 -4.01
C THR A 109 -15.10 3.60 -4.91
N ALA A 110 -14.47 2.75 -5.73
CA ALA A 110 -15.19 1.80 -6.58
C ALA A 110 -15.83 0.67 -5.75
N VAL A 111 -15.10 0.12 -4.76
CA VAL A 111 -15.60 -0.91 -3.85
C VAL A 111 -16.81 -0.41 -3.05
N ALA A 112 -16.68 0.77 -2.42
CA ALA A 112 -17.74 1.37 -1.61
C ALA A 112 -19.03 1.58 -2.40
N ARG A 113 -18.90 1.96 -3.68
CA ARG A 113 -20.04 2.11 -4.59
C ARG A 113 -20.74 0.77 -4.88
N GLU A 114 -19.99 -0.30 -5.06
CA GLU A 114 -20.55 -1.62 -5.38
C GLU A 114 -21.19 -2.30 -4.16
N LEU A 115 -20.64 -2.08 -2.97
CA LEU A 115 -21.15 -2.62 -1.71
C LEU A 115 -22.14 -1.69 -0.99
N ASP A 116 -22.43 -0.50 -1.54
CA ASP A 116 -23.27 0.54 -0.93
C ASP A 116 -22.84 0.96 0.48
N THR A 117 -21.52 1.09 0.70
CA THR A 117 -20.95 1.54 1.97
C THR A 117 -20.60 3.03 1.94
N ASP A 118 -20.53 3.65 3.11
CA ASP A 118 -19.83 4.93 3.25
C ASP A 118 -18.33 4.76 2.89
N LEU A 119 -17.67 5.87 2.51
CA LEU A 119 -16.25 5.91 2.22
C LEU A 119 -15.52 6.69 3.30
N GLY A 120 -14.40 6.15 3.78
CA GLY A 120 -13.37 6.82 4.56
C GLY A 120 -12.00 6.65 3.89
N THR A 121 -11.02 7.48 4.26
CA THR A 121 -9.63 7.31 3.80
C THR A 121 -8.64 7.50 4.94
N TYR A 122 -7.53 6.76 4.88
CA TYR A 122 -6.47 6.80 5.87
C TYR A 122 -5.13 7.07 5.19
N ALA A 123 -4.39 8.07 5.67
CA ALA A 123 -3.04 8.37 5.23
C ALA A 123 -2.03 7.82 6.25
N PRO A 124 -1.24 6.77 5.91
CA PRO A 124 -0.28 6.16 6.81
C PRO A 124 0.84 7.13 7.23
N SER A 125 1.26 7.08 8.49
CA SER A 125 2.32 7.93 9.05
C SER A 125 3.68 7.75 8.40
N LYS A 126 3.94 6.57 7.83
CA LYS A 126 5.24 6.23 7.25
C LYS A 126 5.60 7.03 5.97
N HIS A 127 4.69 7.88 5.49
CA HIS A 127 4.99 8.90 4.51
C HIS A 127 5.81 10.08 5.08
N GLN A 128 5.88 10.25 6.40
CA GLN A 128 6.45 11.45 7.06
C GLN A 128 7.88 11.28 7.60
N TRP A 129 8.66 10.28 7.18
CA TRP A 129 10.01 10.04 7.72
C TRP A 129 11.06 11.01 7.14
N GLU A 130 11.34 12.09 7.85
CA GLU A 130 12.67 12.72 7.94
C GLU A 130 13.21 12.58 9.37
N GLU A 131 14.53 12.57 9.50
CA GLU A 131 15.32 12.27 10.70
C GLU A 131 14.78 12.83 12.03
N GLY A 132 14.61 11.93 13.01
CA GLY A 132 14.93 12.24 14.41
C GLY A 132 13.92 13.02 15.24
N ASP A 133 12.69 12.52 15.39
CA ASP A 133 11.93 12.59 16.64
C ASP A 133 10.77 11.57 16.57
N ILE A 134 11.04 10.38 17.08
CA ILE A 134 10.22 9.17 16.91
C ILE A 134 9.45 8.98 18.21
N GLU A 135 8.14 9.31 18.23
CA GLU A 135 7.15 8.64 19.08
C GLU A 135 5.67 9.02 18.82
N ASP A 136 5.32 10.11 18.11
CA ASP A 136 3.94 10.66 18.20
C ASP A 136 3.18 11.02 16.91
N LEU A 137 3.65 10.70 15.70
CA LEU A 137 2.89 10.96 14.47
C LEU A 137 2.25 9.67 13.94
N GLY A 138 1.08 9.31 14.48
CA GLY A 138 0.21 8.28 13.90
C GLY A 138 -0.38 8.71 12.55
N GLY A 139 -0.78 7.77 11.71
CA GLY A 139 -1.45 8.10 10.45
C GLY A 139 -2.80 8.80 10.70
N THR A 140 -3.34 9.45 9.67
CA THR A 140 -4.51 10.33 9.82
C THR A 140 -5.66 9.93 8.92
N PHE A 141 -6.87 9.89 9.48
CA PHE A 141 -8.10 9.78 8.70
C PHE A 141 -8.53 11.14 8.17
N SER A 142 -8.99 11.17 6.91
CA SER A 142 -9.53 12.39 6.31
C SER A 142 -10.85 12.79 6.96
N ARG A 143 -10.97 14.09 7.29
CA ARG A 143 -12.20 14.66 7.90
C ARG A 143 -13.30 14.98 6.89
N ASN A 144 -13.01 14.90 5.59
CA ASN A 144 -13.98 15.17 4.53
C ASN A 144 -14.85 13.95 4.22
N PHE A 145 -14.43 12.78 4.67
CA PHE A 145 -15.08 11.50 4.43
C PHE A 145 -15.75 10.98 5.71
N ALA A 146 -16.38 9.82 5.64
CA ALA A 146 -17.04 9.21 6.79
C ALA A 146 -16.02 8.90 7.89
N GLN A 147 -16.42 9.16 9.13
CA GLN A 147 -15.61 8.87 10.31
C GLN A 147 -15.89 7.46 10.80
N ILE A 148 -14.88 6.90 11.46
CA ILE A 148 -14.98 5.64 12.20
C ILE A 148 -15.77 5.93 13.47
N ARG A 149 -16.92 5.27 13.64
CA ARG A 149 -17.92 5.57 14.68
C ARG A 149 -18.51 4.27 15.26
N ASP A 150 -17.65 3.42 15.81
CA ASP A 150 -18.06 2.10 16.32
C ASP A 150 -18.74 1.23 15.24
N ARG A 151 -18.21 1.29 14.01
CA ARG A 151 -18.74 0.61 12.82
C ARG A 151 -17.80 -0.47 12.35
N GLU A 152 -18.38 -1.52 11.79
CA GLU A 152 -17.66 -2.49 10.98
C GLU A 152 -17.18 -1.84 9.69
N CYS A 153 -15.99 -2.20 9.21
CA CYS A 153 -15.48 -1.67 7.96
C CYS A 153 -14.61 -2.65 7.17
N TYR A 154 -14.56 -2.42 5.87
CA TYR A 154 -13.56 -3.01 4.99
C TYR A 154 -12.35 -2.09 4.84
N VAL A 155 -11.18 -2.69 4.65
CA VAL A 155 -9.96 -1.94 4.34
C VAL A 155 -9.49 -2.29 2.93
N VAL A 156 -9.23 -1.27 2.11
CA VAL A 156 -8.89 -1.42 0.70
C VAL A 156 -7.56 -0.76 0.41
N ASP A 157 -6.67 -1.50 -0.25
CA ASP A 157 -5.41 -0.96 -0.78
C ASP A 157 -5.13 -1.49 -2.20
N ASP A 158 -4.12 -0.94 -2.87
CA ASP A 158 -3.71 -1.45 -4.18
C ASP A 158 -2.84 -2.72 -4.03
N THR A 159 -1.84 -2.69 -3.15
CA THR A 159 -0.89 -3.80 -3.00
C THR A 159 -0.49 -4.06 -1.56
N ILE A 160 -0.15 -5.32 -1.26
CA ILE A 160 0.40 -5.72 0.03
C ILE A 160 1.73 -6.46 -0.17
N THR A 161 2.70 -6.13 0.68
CA THR A 161 3.97 -6.86 0.81
C THR A 161 4.05 -7.50 2.19
N SER A 162 4.68 -6.87 3.17
CA SER A 162 4.79 -7.40 4.54
C SER A 162 3.54 -7.22 5.39
N GLY A 163 2.50 -6.58 4.87
CA GLY A 163 1.29 -6.21 5.61
C GLY A 163 1.43 -5.04 6.58
N THR A 164 2.60 -4.42 6.70
CA THR A 164 2.86 -3.39 7.70
C THR A 164 1.93 -2.17 7.59
N THR A 165 1.73 -1.61 6.40
CA THR A 165 0.82 -0.46 6.19
C THR A 165 -0.64 -0.83 6.50
N MET A 166 -1.04 -2.04 6.11
CA MET A 166 -2.38 -2.57 6.40
C MET A 166 -2.57 -2.74 7.91
N GLY A 167 -1.56 -3.26 8.62
CA GLY A 167 -1.60 -3.45 10.08
C GLY A 167 -1.74 -2.16 10.84
N GLU A 168 -0.95 -1.14 10.49
CA GLU A 168 -1.09 0.21 11.04
C GLU A 168 -2.48 0.80 10.81
N THR A 169 -3.06 0.55 9.65
CA THR A 169 -4.41 1.00 9.33
C THR A 169 -5.44 0.28 10.20
N VAL A 170 -5.34 -1.04 10.34
CA VAL A 170 -6.21 -1.86 11.19
C VAL A 170 -6.14 -1.42 12.66
N GLU A 171 -4.94 -1.19 13.19
CA GLU A 171 -4.75 -0.66 14.54
C GLU A 171 -5.36 0.73 14.69
N ALA A 172 -5.08 1.66 13.76
CA ALA A 172 -5.64 3.00 13.80
C ALA A 172 -7.17 3.03 13.71
N ILE A 173 -7.78 2.07 12.99
CA ILE A 173 -9.24 1.91 12.96
C ILE A 173 -9.76 1.50 14.34
N ARG A 174 -9.14 0.48 14.95
CA ARG A 174 -9.52 -0.02 16.28
C ARG A 174 -9.36 1.04 17.37
N GLU A 175 -8.32 1.87 17.29
CA GLU A 175 -8.12 3.01 18.19
C GLU A 175 -9.23 4.07 18.10
N GLN A 176 -9.91 4.18 16.95
CA GLN A 176 -11.11 5.02 16.77
C GLN A 176 -12.42 4.26 17.03
N GLY A 177 -12.36 3.06 17.60
CA GLY A 177 -13.51 2.24 17.95
C GLY A 177 -14.11 1.42 16.80
N GLY A 178 -13.52 1.46 15.59
CA GLY A 178 -14.01 0.66 14.47
C GLY A 178 -13.58 -0.81 14.54
N GLU A 179 -14.29 -1.66 13.79
CA GLU A 179 -13.97 -3.08 13.65
C GLU A 179 -13.66 -3.42 12.18
N PRO A 180 -12.40 -3.63 11.81
CA PRO A 180 -12.05 -4.11 10.48
C PRO A 180 -12.47 -5.57 10.30
N VAL A 181 -13.39 -5.83 9.36
CA VAL A 181 -13.95 -7.18 9.12
C VAL A 181 -13.13 -7.95 8.09
N ALA A 182 -12.65 -7.26 7.05
CA ALA A 182 -11.79 -7.84 6.03
C ALA A 182 -10.99 -6.76 5.30
N CYS A 183 -9.81 -7.16 4.84
CA CYS A 183 -8.94 -6.36 3.99
C CYS A 183 -8.96 -6.91 2.56
N VAL A 184 -8.86 -6.05 1.56
CA VAL A 184 -8.72 -6.48 0.16
C VAL A 184 -7.69 -5.63 -0.58
N VAL A 185 -6.89 -6.30 -1.42
CA VAL A 185 -5.90 -5.66 -2.30
C VAL A 185 -5.99 -6.16 -3.73
N LEU A 186 -5.50 -5.37 -4.69
CA LEU A 186 -5.36 -5.84 -6.07
C LEU A 186 -4.26 -6.91 -6.16
N VAL A 187 -3.10 -6.67 -5.55
CA VAL A 187 -1.94 -7.59 -5.64
C VAL A 187 -1.32 -7.87 -4.28
N ASP A 188 -1.15 -9.15 -3.97
CA ASP A 188 -0.39 -9.65 -2.84
C ASP A 188 0.95 -10.23 -3.30
N LYS A 189 2.04 -9.66 -2.77
CA LYS A 189 3.41 -10.02 -3.13
C LYS A 189 4.02 -11.14 -2.28
N GLN A 190 3.36 -11.55 -1.19
CA GLN A 190 3.93 -12.49 -0.21
C GLN A 190 2.96 -13.57 0.28
N GLY A 191 1.68 -13.54 -0.12
CA GLY A 191 0.69 -14.52 0.33
C GLY A 191 0.23 -14.27 1.77
N VAL A 192 -0.06 -13.02 2.09
CA VAL A 192 -0.55 -12.61 3.42
C VAL A 192 -1.99 -13.07 3.58
N GLU A 193 -2.24 -13.98 4.52
CA GLU A 193 -3.59 -14.53 4.79
C GLU A 193 -4.39 -13.65 5.77
N ASP A 194 -3.73 -13.08 6.77
CA ASP A 194 -4.32 -12.19 7.75
C ASP A 194 -3.33 -11.11 8.20
N VAL A 195 -3.87 -10.00 8.70
CA VAL A 195 -3.11 -8.93 9.36
C VAL A 195 -3.85 -8.56 10.63
N GLU A 196 -3.17 -8.64 11.78
CA GLU A 196 -3.75 -8.33 13.09
C GLU A 196 -5.08 -9.06 13.36
N GLY A 197 -5.20 -10.31 12.88
CA GLY A 197 -6.39 -11.14 13.00
C GLY A 197 -7.52 -10.81 12.02
N VAL A 198 -7.30 -9.89 11.07
CA VAL A 198 -8.25 -9.49 10.03
C VAL A 198 -7.87 -10.21 8.72
N PRO A 199 -8.79 -10.96 8.08
CA PRO A 199 -8.47 -11.69 6.86
C PRO A 199 -8.11 -10.76 5.70
N VAL A 200 -7.12 -11.15 4.90
CA VAL A 200 -6.69 -10.43 3.70
C VAL A 200 -7.08 -11.20 2.45
N HIS A 201 -7.72 -10.51 1.51
CA HIS A 201 -8.07 -11.03 0.19
C HIS A 201 -7.28 -10.32 -0.90
N SER A 202 -6.95 -11.04 -1.98
CA SER A 202 -6.27 -10.47 -3.13
C SER A 202 -6.83 -11.01 -4.45
N LEU A 203 -6.87 -10.15 -5.48
CA LEU A 203 -7.20 -10.60 -6.83
C LEU A 203 -6.04 -11.34 -7.50
N ILE A 204 -4.81 -10.94 -7.19
CA ILE A 204 -3.59 -11.49 -7.76
C ILE A 204 -2.62 -11.80 -6.62
N ASN A 205 -2.15 -13.05 -6.54
CA ASN A 205 -1.09 -13.46 -5.63
C ASN A 205 0.19 -13.76 -6.42
N VAL A 206 1.29 -13.13 -6.04
CA VAL A 206 2.60 -13.30 -6.65
C VAL A 206 3.43 -14.24 -5.78
N VAL A 207 3.47 -15.50 -6.20
CA VAL A 207 4.28 -16.53 -5.53
C VAL A 207 5.64 -16.64 -6.21
N ARG A 208 6.72 -16.52 -5.43
CA ARG A 208 8.06 -16.82 -5.93
C ARG A 208 8.21 -18.33 -6.10
N VAL A 209 8.55 -18.77 -7.31
CA VAL A 209 8.90 -20.17 -7.57
C VAL A 209 10.42 -20.28 -7.59
N GLY A 210 11.00 -20.64 -6.44
CA GLY A 210 12.44 -20.86 -6.24
C GLY A 210 12.69 -21.52 -4.89
N ASN A 211 13.78 -22.29 -4.77
CA ASN A 211 14.17 -22.87 -3.48
C ASN A 211 14.78 -21.76 -2.62
N ASP A 212 14.24 -21.54 -1.42
CA ASP A 212 15.01 -20.90 -0.36
C ASP A 212 16.25 -21.78 -0.11
N GLU A 213 17.44 -21.30 -0.46
CA GLU A 213 18.72 -21.84 0.02
C GLU A 213 19.12 -21.18 1.34
#